data_AF-A0A2D6KBL9-F1
#
_entry.id   AF-A0A2D6KBL9-F1
#
_cell.length_a   1.000
_cell.length_b   1.000
_cell.length_c   1.000
_cell.angle_alpha   90.00
_cell.angle_beta   90.00
_cell.angle_gamma   90.00
#
_symmetry.space_group_name_H-M   'P 1'
#
loop_
_entity.id
_entity.type
_entity.pdbx_description
1 polymer ?
#
loop_
_entity_poly.entity_id
_entity_poly.type
_entity_poly.pdbx_seq_one_letter_code
_entity_poly.pdbx_strand_id
1 'polypeptide(L)'
;MRVMVQNSITDFNRWMSRGLLLLMLISVYGIQPGYAVERVPDEARHAAEAALQPLLEAIPEEDLYHFNLSKIELPAAVIGNGFRLNTIFPDALAQSDSSSAFSSLLTKAPVFLFPVISNKQMKALIYVERRGGKWSAVSLGSAGVAQQWDLITTDWEGDDGFGHDFIRVYQALSDLVLITPPTGRPVDPDGNRLGKPALVLMNSARIALSTKERPLQDISEVYDTEQIIPLLKERVNKTISGMNDSAPSQLLD
;
A
#
# COMPACT_ATOMS: atom_id res chain seq x y z
N MET A 1 -34.27 -54.75 69.17
CA MET A 1 -35.35 -54.03 69.89
C MET A 1 -34.96 -52.55 69.86
N ARG A 2 -35.60 -51.73 68.99
CA ARG A 2 -36.50 -50.60 69.38
C ARG A 2 -35.74 -49.55 70.24
N VAL A 3 -35.61 -48.26 69.94
CA VAL A 3 -36.52 -47.21 69.42
C VAL A 3 -35.60 -46.01 69.04
N MET A 4 -35.72 -45.39 67.85
CA MET A 4 -36.38 -44.08 67.55
C MET A 4 -35.98 -42.91 68.49
N VAL A 5 -35.25 -41.91 67.97
CA VAL A 5 -35.70 -40.56 67.55
C VAL A 5 -35.87 -39.54 68.70
N GLN A 6 -35.06 -38.47 68.67
CA GLN A 6 -35.54 -37.07 68.76
C GLN A 6 -34.42 -36.06 68.50
N ASN A 7 -34.63 -35.21 67.48
CA ASN A 7 -34.54 -33.73 67.43
C ASN A 7 -33.61 -33.02 68.45
N SER A 8 -32.91 -31.92 68.18
CA SER A 8 -32.72 -31.04 67.02
C SER A 8 -31.91 -29.82 67.52
N ILE A 9 -31.35 -29.05 66.58
CA ILE A 9 -31.01 -27.61 66.70
C ILE A 9 -29.73 -27.28 67.50
N THR A 10 -28.65 -27.01 66.78
CA THR A 10 -27.90 -25.74 66.93
C THR A 10 -26.85 -25.60 65.82
N ASP A 11 -27.23 -24.81 64.82
CA ASP A 11 -26.43 -23.82 64.09
C ASP A 11 -24.93 -23.71 64.40
N PHE A 12 -24.06 -24.33 63.59
CA PHE A 12 -22.67 -23.85 63.56
C PHE A 12 -21.90 -23.99 62.24
N ASN A 13 -22.36 -24.76 61.25
CA ASN A 13 -21.57 -25.01 60.02
C ASN A 13 -22.07 -24.33 58.74
N ARG A 14 -22.88 -23.27 58.86
CA ARG A 14 -23.40 -22.50 57.72
C ARG A 14 -22.47 -21.38 57.22
N TRP A 15 -21.18 -21.44 57.55
CA TRP A 15 -20.17 -20.40 57.26
C TRP A 15 -18.99 -20.89 56.41
N MET A 16 -19.17 -21.89 55.55
CA MET A 16 -18.11 -22.46 54.70
C MET A 16 -18.59 -22.76 53.26
N SER A 17 -19.44 -21.90 52.66
CA SER A 17 -19.95 -22.19 51.30
C SER A 17 -20.38 -20.97 50.47
N ARG A 18 -19.76 -19.80 50.63
CA ARG A 18 -20.06 -18.62 49.78
C ARG A 18 -18.82 -17.78 49.41
N GLY A 19 -17.68 -18.43 49.20
CA GLY A 19 -16.56 -17.85 48.47
C GLY A 19 -16.74 -18.14 46.98
N LEU A 20 -17.58 -17.33 46.32
CA LEU A 20 -17.84 -17.37 44.89
C LEU A 20 -16.51 -17.15 44.14
N LEU A 21 -15.93 -18.21 43.60
CA LEU A 21 -14.70 -18.19 42.82
C LEU A 21 -15.05 -17.64 41.43
N LEU A 22 -15.10 -16.31 41.32
CA LEU A 22 -15.32 -15.58 40.08
C LEU A 22 -14.02 -15.62 39.27
N LEU A 23 -13.85 -16.69 38.48
CA LEU A 23 -12.83 -16.78 37.44
C LEU A 23 -13.14 -15.69 36.38
N MET A 24 -12.54 -14.51 36.56
CA MET A 24 -12.40 -13.53 35.50
C MET A 24 -11.53 -14.14 34.40
N LEU A 25 -12.18 -14.69 33.38
CA LEU A 25 -11.61 -14.84 32.05
C LEU A 25 -11.24 -13.43 31.56
N ILE A 26 -10.04 -12.98 31.90
CA ILE A 26 -9.39 -11.87 31.22
C ILE A 26 -9.16 -12.39 29.80
N SER A 27 -10.14 -12.15 28.95
CA SER A 27 -9.95 -12.21 27.51
C SER A 27 -8.92 -11.13 27.22
N VAL A 28 -7.66 -11.53 27.14
CA VAL A 28 -6.62 -10.74 26.52
C VAL A 28 -7.04 -10.64 25.06
N TYR A 29 -7.91 -9.67 24.78
CA TYR A 29 -8.04 -9.12 23.44
C TYR A 29 -6.66 -8.56 23.15
N GLY A 30 -5.85 -9.38 22.48
CA GLY A 30 -4.59 -8.94 21.93
C GLY A 30 -4.89 -7.72 21.09
N ILE A 31 -4.48 -6.56 21.58
CA ILE A 31 -4.33 -5.37 20.75
C ILE A 31 -3.28 -5.80 19.74
N GLN A 32 -3.72 -6.39 18.64
CA GLN A 32 -2.83 -6.63 17.52
C GLN A 32 -2.36 -5.24 17.10
N PRO A 33 -1.04 -5.02 16.94
CA PRO A 33 -0.54 -3.77 16.40
C PRO A 33 -1.17 -3.63 15.02
N GLY A 34 -2.24 -2.84 14.94
CA GLY A 34 -2.77 -2.42 13.65
C GLY A 34 -1.61 -1.78 12.93
N TYR A 35 -1.38 -2.20 11.68
CA TYR A 35 -0.45 -1.51 10.80
C TYR A 35 -0.87 -0.05 10.80
N ALA A 36 -0.14 0.78 11.54
CA ALA A 36 -0.44 2.19 11.64
C ALA A 36 -0.13 2.77 10.25
N VAL A 37 -1.18 2.93 9.44
CA VAL A 37 -1.13 3.62 8.16
C VAL A 37 -0.41 4.93 8.45
N GLU A 38 0.75 5.11 7.81
CA GLU A 38 1.54 6.29 8.05
C GLU A 38 0.71 7.51 7.66
N ARG A 39 0.37 8.32 8.67
CA ARG A 39 -0.44 9.51 8.45
C ARG A 39 0.37 10.51 7.64
N VAL A 40 -0.20 10.93 6.53
CA VAL A 40 0.36 12.00 5.71
C VAL A 40 0.46 13.29 6.53
N PRO A 41 1.61 13.99 6.55
CA PRO A 41 1.77 15.25 7.25
C PRO A 41 0.77 16.30 6.73
N ASP A 42 0.12 17.01 7.65
CA ASP A 42 -0.87 18.04 7.30
C ASP A 42 -0.23 19.14 6.43
N GLU A 43 1.04 19.49 6.66
CA GLU A 43 1.74 20.48 5.82
C GLU A 43 2.01 19.99 4.39
N ALA A 44 2.21 18.69 4.20
CA ALA A 44 2.35 18.12 2.85
C ALA A 44 1.03 18.19 2.09
N ARG A 45 -0.09 17.92 2.76
CA ARG A 45 -1.43 18.07 2.19
C ARG A 45 -1.71 19.53 1.80
N HIS A 46 -1.46 20.47 2.70
CA HIS A 46 -1.64 21.89 2.40
C HIS A 46 -0.77 22.34 1.21
N ALA A 47 0.46 21.81 1.07
CA ALA A 47 1.31 22.09 -0.07
C ALA A 47 0.72 21.55 -1.39
N ALA A 48 0.07 20.39 -1.39
CA ALA A 48 -0.64 19.86 -2.55
C ALA A 48 -1.86 20.73 -2.91
N GLU A 49 -2.69 21.07 -1.92
CA GLU A 49 -3.90 21.88 -2.10
C GLU A 49 -3.57 23.27 -2.63
N ALA A 50 -2.55 23.93 -2.07
CA ALA A 50 -2.10 25.25 -2.52
C ALA A 50 -1.54 25.24 -3.94
N ALA A 51 -0.95 24.12 -4.38
CA ALA A 51 -0.37 23.99 -5.71
C ALA A 51 -1.35 23.51 -6.78
N LEU A 52 -2.51 22.97 -6.39
CA LEU A 52 -3.45 22.30 -7.31
C LEU A 52 -3.86 23.20 -8.49
N GLN A 53 -4.49 24.35 -8.19
CA GLN A 53 -5.02 25.22 -9.25
C GLN A 53 -3.91 25.79 -10.14
N PRO A 54 -2.80 26.35 -9.60
CA PRO A 54 -1.68 26.80 -10.44
C PRO A 54 -1.11 25.71 -11.35
N LEU A 55 -1.00 24.47 -10.86
CA LEU A 55 -0.48 23.35 -11.66
C LEU A 55 -1.46 22.93 -12.77
N LEU A 56 -2.77 22.94 -12.49
CA LEU A 56 -3.80 22.63 -13.49
C LEU A 56 -3.91 23.70 -14.58
N GLU A 57 -3.83 24.98 -14.21
CA GLU A 57 -3.87 26.10 -15.15
C GLU A 57 -2.64 26.14 -16.07
N ALA A 58 -1.49 25.63 -15.58
CA ALA A 58 -0.25 25.53 -16.35
C ALA A 58 -0.27 24.42 -17.42
N ILE A 59 -1.26 23.53 -17.42
CA ILE A 59 -1.38 22.49 -18.45
C ILE A 59 -1.88 23.13 -19.76
N PRO A 60 -1.13 22.99 -20.88
CA PRO A 60 -1.61 23.39 -22.20
C PRO A 60 -2.95 22.73 -22.53
N GLU A 61 -3.83 23.43 -23.24
CA GLU A 61 -5.18 22.90 -23.51
C GLU A 61 -5.11 21.61 -24.34
N GLU A 62 -4.17 21.55 -25.27
CA GLU A 62 -3.84 20.39 -26.08
C GLU A 62 -3.35 19.20 -25.27
N ASP A 63 -2.86 19.38 -24.03
CA ASP A 63 -2.35 18.28 -23.20
C ASP A 63 -3.39 17.75 -22.20
N LEU A 64 -4.52 18.45 -22.01
CA LEU A 64 -5.55 18.07 -21.03
C LEU A 64 -6.12 16.67 -21.29
N TYR A 65 -6.17 16.22 -22.55
CA TYR A 65 -6.65 14.89 -22.88
C TYR A 65 -5.76 13.77 -22.30
N HIS A 66 -4.45 14.01 -22.12
CA HIS A 66 -3.54 13.04 -21.50
C HIS A 66 -3.87 12.78 -20.02
N PHE A 67 -4.54 13.73 -19.38
CA PHE A 67 -5.01 13.65 -18.00
C PHE A 67 -6.47 13.23 -17.89
N ASN A 68 -7.17 13.02 -19.02
CA ASN A 68 -8.61 12.85 -19.07
C ASN A 68 -9.35 13.98 -18.32
N LEU A 69 -8.89 15.21 -18.55
CA LEU A 69 -9.43 16.45 -18.01
C LEU A 69 -9.94 17.34 -19.14
N SER A 70 -10.84 18.26 -18.80
CA SER A 70 -11.31 19.36 -19.64
C SER A 70 -11.21 20.68 -18.90
N LYS A 71 -11.18 21.81 -19.62
CA LYS A 71 -11.14 23.16 -19.01
C LYS A 71 -12.30 23.40 -18.04
N ILE A 72 -13.46 22.82 -18.30
CA ILE A 72 -14.67 22.94 -17.46
C ILE A 72 -14.50 22.20 -16.13
N GLU A 73 -13.71 21.12 -16.11
CA GLU A 73 -13.50 20.29 -14.91
C GLU A 73 -12.42 20.84 -13.97
N LEU A 74 -11.48 21.65 -14.44
CA LEU A 74 -10.33 22.12 -13.63
C LEU A 74 -10.76 22.86 -12.35
N PRO A 75 -11.75 23.77 -12.36
CA PRO A 75 -12.18 24.47 -11.15
C PRO A 75 -12.83 23.54 -10.10
N ALA A 76 -13.35 22.39 -10.53
CA ALA A 76 -13.99 21.40 -9.67
C ALA A 76 -13.01 20.32 -9.16
N ALA A 77 -11.77 20.32 -9.64
CA ALA A 77 -10.76 19.36 -9.21
C ALA A 77 -10.39 19.58 -7.73
N VAL A 78 -10.19 18.48 -7.01
CA VAL A 78 -9.84 18.48 -5.58
C VAL A 78 -8.68 17.53 -5.31
N ILE A 79 -8.01 17.71 -4.16
CA ILE A 79 -6.99 16.77 -3.67
C ILE A 79 -7.65 15.62 -2.91
N GLY A 80 -7.33 14.40 -3.30
CA GLY A 80 -7.69 13.17 -2.60
C GLY A 80 -6.80 12.86 -1.40
N ASN A 81 -7.02 11.68 -0.80
CA ASN A 81 -6.17 11.19 0.28
C ASN A 81 -4.76 10.88 -0.26
N GLY A 82 -3.75 11.48 0.37
CA GLY A 82 -2.37 11.24 0.00
C GLY A 82 -1.84 9.89 0.47
N PHE A 83 -0.79 9.40 -0.17
CA PHE A 83 -0.07 8.20 0.22
C PHE A 83 1.43 8.36 0.02
N ARG A 84 2.23 7.54 0.71
CA ARG A 84 3.69 7.63 0.65
C ARG A 84 4.23 6.86 -0.55
N LEU A 85 5.26 7.42 -1.19
CA LEU A 85 6.04 6.68 -2.18
C LEU A 85 6.97 5.70 -1.49
N ASN A 86 6.81 4.40 -1.75
CA ASN A 86 7.80 3.40 -1.40
C ASN A 86 8.68 3.07 -2.60
N THR A 87 9.91 2.66 -2.33
CA THR A 87 10.90 2.29 -3.35
C THR A 87 11.62 1.02 -2.93
N ILE A 88 12.23 0.32 -3.88
CA ILE A 88 13.10 -0.82 -3.60
C ILE A 88 14.48 -0.49 -4.17
N PHE A 89 15.50 -0.48 -3.30
CA PHE A 89 16.88 -0.28 -3.74
C PHE A 89 17.45 -1.58 -4.32
N PRO A 90 18.33 -1.50 -5.34
CA PRO A 90 18.97 -2.67 -5.93
C PRO A 90 19.65 -3.58 -4.90
N ASP A 91 20.37 -3.01 -3.93
CA ASP A 91 21.09 -3.79 -2.92
C ASP A 91 20.16 -4.57 -2.00
N ALA A 92 19.03 -3.96 -1.59
CA ALA A 92 18.01 -4.63 -0.80
C ALA A 92 17.38 -5.80 -1.56
N LEU A 93 17.12 -5.59 -2.85
CA LEU A 93 16.60 -6.63 -3.72
C LEU A 93 17.63 -7.74 -3.94
N ALA A 94 18.91 -7.42 -4.17
CA ALA A 94 19.98 -8.41 -4.37
C ALA A 94 20.19 -9.31 -3.14
N GLN A 95 20.09 -8.74 -1.95
CA GLN A 95 20.26 -9.46 -0.68
C GLN A 95 19.03 -10.24 -0.23
N SER A 96 17.86 -10.01 -0.85
CA SER A 96 16.64 -10.73 -0.46
C SER A 96 16.75 -12.22 -0.78
N ASP A 97 16.09 -13.06 0.00
CA ASP A 97 15.83 -14.46 -0.36
C ASP A 97 14.33 -14.66 -0.64
N SER A 98 13.94 -15.87 -1.05
CA SER A 98 12.53 -16.19 -1.32
C SER A 98 11.66 -16.21 -0.06
N SER A 99 12.26 -16.22 1.13
CA SER A 99 11.56 -16.20 2.42
C SER A 99 11.44 -14.80 3.03
N SER A 100 12.11 -13.82 2.43
CA SER A 100 12.12 -12.44 2.91
C SER A 100 10.74 -11.83 2.72
N ALA A 101 10.13 -11.35 3.80
CA ALA A 101 8.88 -10.62 3.73
C ALA A 101 9.03 -9.40 2.81
N PHE A 102 8.19 -9.26 1.80
CA PHE A 102 8.32 -8.19 0.81
C PHE A 102 8.37 -6.79 1.42
N SER A 103 7.66 -6.57 2.53
CA SER A 103 7.68 -5.32 3.29
C SER A 103 9.06 -4.93 3.82
N SER A 104 9.97 -5.89 4.05
CA SER A 104 11.34 -5.60 4.49
C SER A 104 12.22 -4.99 3.39
N LEU A 105 11.79 -5.12 2.12
CA LEU A 105 12.49 -4.56 0.96
C LEU A 105 12.13 -3.08 0.72
N LEU A 106 11.04 -2.61 1.33
CA LEU A 106 10.50 -1.29 1.09
C LEU A 106 11.32 -0.23 1.81
N THR A 107 11.83 0.73 1.05
CA THR A 107 12.36 1.98 1.58
C THR A 107 11.40 3.12 1.30
N LYS A 108 11.00 3.80 2.37
CA LYS A 108 10.07 4.91 2.28
C LYS A 108 10.77 6.17 1.74
N ALA A 109 10.40 6.61 0.54
CA ALA A 109 10.93 7.84 -0.02
C ALA A 109 10.39 9.08 0.74
N PRO A 110 11.10 10.21 0.74
CA PRO A 110 10.64 11.46 1.35
C PRO A 110 9.62 12.20 0.45
N VAL A 111 8.74 11.44 -0.20
CA VAL A 111 7.79 11.92 -1.21
C VAL A 111 6.40 11.39 -0.86
N PHE A 112 5.43 12.29 -0.85
CA PHE A 112 4.00 11.96 -0.78
C PHE A 112 3.35 12.23 -2.12
N LEU A 113 2.45 11.36 -2.54
CA LEU A 113 1.63 11.53 -3.74
C LEU A 113 0.21 11.86 -3.32
N PHE A 114 -0.40 12.82 -4.00
CA PHE A 114 -1.77 13.25 -3.77
C PHE A 114 -2.57 13.11 -5.06
N PRO A 115 -3.62 12.28 -5.08
CA PRO A 115 -4.52 12.18 -6.22
C PRO A 115 -5.19 13.52 -6.52
N VAL A 116 -5.21 13.90 -7.79
CA VAL A 116 -6.11 14.94 -8.29
C VAL A 116 -7.39 14.25 -8.70
N ILE A 117 -8.48 14.55 -8.01
CA ILE A 117 -9.79 13.95 -8.25
C ILE A 117 -10.67 14.96 -9.00
N SER A 118 -11.26 14.51 -10.09
CA SER A 118 -12.33 15.24 -10.77
C SER A 118 -13.38 14.25 -11.25
N ASN A 119 -14.66 14.61 -11.11
CA ASN A 119 -15.78 13.73 -11.43
C ASN A 119 -15.67 12.33 -10.79
N LYS A 120 -15.23 12.29 -9.52
CA LYS A 120 -15.03 11.07 -8.71
C LYS A 120 -14.00 10.09 -9.28
N GLN A 121 -13.12 10.53 -10.17
CA GLN A 121 -12.05 9.71 -10.73
C GLN A 121 -10.70 10.36 -10.44
N MET A 122 -9.67 9.53 -10.22
CA MET A 122 -8.30 10.03 -10.14
C MET A 122 -7.77 10.35 -11.55
N LYS A 123 -7.38 11.60 -11.75
CA LYS A 123 -6.93 12.13 -13.06
C LYS A 123 -5.41 12.23 -13.15
N ALA A 124 -4.76 12.53 -12.03
CA ALA A 124 -3.32 12.77 -11.96
C ALA A 124 -2.80 12.57 -10.53
N LEU A 125 -1.48 12.67 -10.36
CA LEU A 125 -0.82 12.69 -9.05
C LEU A 125 0.02 13.97 -8.92
N ILE A 126 -0.13 14.66 -7.80
CA ILE A 126 0.79 15.70 -7.35
C ILE A 126 1.84 15.05 -6.45
N TYR A 127 3.11 15.28 -6.78
CA TYR A 127 4.24 14.85 -5.97
C TYR A 127 4.61 15.97 -5.02
N VAL A 128 4.69 15.67 -3.73
CA VAL A 128 5.04 16.62 -2.67
C VAL A 128 6.26 16.11 -1.92
N GLU A 129 7.28 16.96 -1.83
CA GLU A 129 8.56 16.64 -1.20
C GLU A 129 8.94 17.70 -0.20
N ARG A 130 9.82 17.35 0.75
CA ARG A 130 10.41 18.32 1.66
C ARG A 130 11.70 18.89 1.07
N ARG A 131 11.71 20.18 0.73
CA ARG A 131 12.87 20.92 0.20
C ARG A 131 13.19 22.11 1.10
N GLY A 132 14.44 22.23 1.55
CA GLY A 132 14.84 23.32 2.46
C GLY A 132 14.02 23.39 3.75
N GLY A 133 13.61 22.23 4.28
CA GLY A 133 12.78 22.12 5.48
C GLY A 133 11.28 22.39 5.28
N LYS A 134 10.84 22.81 4.10
CA LYS A 134 9.43 23.09 3.76
C LYS A 134 8.87 22.04 2.81
N TRP A 135 7.59 21.73 2.96
CA TRP A 135 6.87 20.89 2.00
C TRP A 135 6.49 21.71 0.77
N SER A 136 6.64 21.15 -0.42
CA SER A 136 6.29 21.82 -1.68
C SER A 136 5.87 20.79 -2.71
N ALA A 137 4.85 21.10 -3.50
CA ALA A 137 4.53 20.35 -4.69
C ALA A 137 5.66 20.54 -5.72
N VAL A 138 6.19 19.44 -6.23
CA VAL A 138 7.34 19.45 -7.15
C VAL A 138 6.96 19.10 -8.58
N SER A 139 5.86 18.39 -8.78
CA SER A 139 5.34 18.05 -10.10
C SER A 139 3.88 17.60 -10.03
N LEU A 140 3.17 17.80 -11.15
CA LEU A 140 1.89 17.18 -11.47
C LEU A 140 2.10 16.23 -12.66
N GLY A 141 1.55 15.03 -12.62
CA GLY A 141 1.77 14.07 -13.70
C GLY A 141 1.13 12.71 -13.46
N SER A 142 1.67 11.70 -14.13
CA SER A 142 1.38 10.28 -13.88
C SER A 142 -0.11 9.91 -14.00
N ALA A 143 -0.83 10.48 -14.97
CA ALA A 143 -2.26 10.22 -15.18
C ALA A 143 -2.59 8.73 -15.33
N GLY A 144 -1.80 8.00 -16.13
CA GLY A 144 -1.97 6.56 -16.30
C GLY A 144 -1.71 5.76 -15.01
N VAL A 145 -0.86 6.24 -14.11
CA VAL A 145 -0.66 5.62 -12.78
C VAL A 145 -1.84 5.95 -11.87
N ALA A 146 -2.32 7.20 -11.89
CA ALA A 146 -3.47 7.64 -11.10
C ALA A 146 -4.71 6.79 -11.41
N GLN A 147 -5.01 6.58 -12.68
CA GLN A 147 -6.16 5.77 -13.12
C GLN A 147 -6.05 4.31 -12.67
N GLN A 148 -4.87 3.72 -12.77
CA GLN A 148 -4.65 2.34 -12.32
C GLN A 148 -4.69 2.22 -10.80
N TRP A 149 -4.18 3.21 -10.08
CA TRP A 149 -4.32 3.27 -8.63
C TRP A 149 -5.77 3.39 -8.20
N ASP A 150 -6.58 4.20 -8.91
CA ASP A 150 -8.02 4.31 -8.72
C ASP A 150 -8.72 2.95 -8.86
N LEU A 151 -8.42 2.21 -9.94
CA LEU A 151 -8.97 0.87 -10.18
C LEU A 151 -8.59 -0.10 -9.05
N ILE A 152 -7.31 -0.19 -8.72
CA ILE A 152 -6.81 -1.10 -7.68
C ILE A 152 -7.44 -0.75 -6.33
N THR A 153 -7.40 0.51 -5.91
CA THR A 153 -7.94 0.89 -4.59
C THR A 153 -9.46 0.84 -4.51
N THR A 154 -10.17 0.80 -5.64
CA THR A 154 -11.61 0.53 -5.67
C THR A 154 -11.91 -0.96 -5.49
N ASP A 155 -11.11 -1.85 -6.09
CA ASP A 155 -11.28 -3.30 -5.95
C ASP A 155 -10.96 -3.80 -4.52
N TRP A 156 -10.04 -3.11 -3.83
CA TRP A 156 -9.70 -3.36 -2.43
C TRP A 156 -9.98 -2.10 -1.60
N GLU A 157 -11.24 -1.74 -1.40
CA GLU A 157 -11.59 -0.51 -0.68
C GLU A 157 -10.89 -0.42 0.70
N GLY A 158 -10.21 0.70 0.96
CA GLY A 158 -9.52 0.95 2.23
C GLY A 158 -10.47 0.94 3.44
N ASP A 159 -11.76 1.21 3.22
CA ASP A 159 -12.81 1.17 4.25
C ASP A 159 -13.07 -0.25 4.77
N ASP A 160 -12.69 -1.28 4.00
CA ASP A 160 -12.72 -2.68 4.43
C ASP A 160 -11.47 -3.09 5.24
N GLY A 161 -10.56 -2.15 5.49
CA GLY A 161 -9.35 -2.35 6.29
C GLY A 161 -8.15 -2.87 5.49
N PHE A 162 -8.20 -2.85 4.15
CA PHE A 162 -7.07 -3.18 3.30
C PHE A 162 -6.01 -2.07 3.31
N GLY A 163 -4.76 -2.45 3.57
CA GLY A 163 -3.59 -1.57 3.44
C GLY A 163 -3.07 -1.55 2.00
N HIS A 164 -2.64 -0.37 1.54
CA HIS A 164 -2.09 -0.17 0.21
C HIS A 164 -0.75 0.55 0.28
N ASP A 165 0.28 -0.05 -0.30
CA ASP A 165 1.59 0.58 -0.46
C ASP A 165 1.92 0.74 -1.94
N PHE A 166 1.98 1.99 -2.41
CA PHE A 166 2.47 2.30 -3.74
C PHE A 166 3.99 2.17 -3.78
N ILE A 167 4.51 1.38 -4.73
CA ILE A 167 5.92 1.04 -4.82
C ILE A 167 6.43 1.34 -6.23
N ARG A 168 7.54 2.07 -6.31
CA ARG A 168 8.28 2.33 -7.56
C ARG A 168 9.66 1.70 -7.51
N VAL A 169 9.96 0.85 -8.49
CA VAL A 169 11.29 0.25 -8.68
C VAL A 169 11.96 0.90 -9.88
N TYR A 170 12.75 1.94 -9.63
CA TYR A 170 13.32 2.80 -10.68
C TYR A 170 14.17 2.03 -11.69
N GLN A 171 15.04 1.13 -11.23
CA GLN A 171 15.92 0.33 -12.09
C GLN A 171 15.15 -0.72 -12.89
N ALA A 172 13.92 -1.05 -12.51
CA ALA A 172 13.07 -1.95 -13.27
C ALA A 172 12.10 -1.22 -14.22
N LEU A 173 11.90 0.09 -14.03
CA LEU A 173 10.83 0.88 -14.64
C LEU A 173 9.43 0.31 -14.32
N SER A 174 9.24 -0.12 -13.07
CA SER A 174 8.05 -0.84 -12.63
C SER A 174 7.35 -0.11 -11.48
N ASP A 175 6.03 0.08 -11.60
CA ASP A 175 5.16 0.49 -10.50
C ASP A 175 4.28 -0.68 -10.05
N LEU A 176 4.17 -0.85 -8.73
CA LEU A 176 3.50 -1.97 -8.07
C LEU A 176 2.63 -1.43 -6.94
N VAL A 177 1.60 -2.20 -6.57
CA VAL A 177 0.83 -1.98 -5.34
C VAL A 177 0.93 -3.21 -4.47
N LEU A 178 1.39 -3.06 -3.23
CA LEU A 178 1.29 -4.12 -2.22
C LEU A 178 -0.04 -3.96 -1.49
N ILE A 179 -0.87 -4.99 -1.60
CA ILE A 179 -2.15 -5.10 -0.90
C ILE A 179 -1.94 -5.92 0.37
N THR A 180 -2.23 -5.33 1.52
CA THR A 180 -2.16 -6.00 2.82
C THR A 180 -3.58 -6.22 3.34
N PRO A 181 -4.07 -7.48 3.38
CA PRO A 181 -5.42 -7.74 3.87
C PRO A 181 -5.51 -7.53 5.39
N PRO A 182 -6.69 -7.15 5.91
CA PRO A 182 -6.94 -7.27 7.35
C PRO A 182 -6.93 -8.74 7.77
N THR A 183 -6.66 -8.99 9.06
CA THR A 183 -6.60 -10.34 9.62
C THR A 183 -7.84 -11.16 9.28
N GLY A 184 -7.64 -12.34 8.69
CA GLY A 184 -8.72 -13.28 8.37
C GLY A 184 -9.51 -12.98 7.10
N ARG A 185 -9.13 -11.96 6.32
CA ARG A 185 -9.69 -11.74 4.97
C ARG A 185 -8.73 -12.22 3.88
N PRO A 186 -9.25 -12.79 2.77
CA PRO A 186 -8.44 -13.09 1.60
C PRO A 186 -8.24 -11.85 0.73
N VAL A 187 -7.14 -11.81 -0.02
CA VAL A 187 -6.89 -10.79 -1.05
C VAL A 187 -7.45 -11.21 -2.41
N ASP A 188 -7.56 -12.52 -2.65
CA ASP A 188 -8.04 -13.09 -3.91
C ASP A 188 -9.54 -13.45 -3.86
N PRO A 189 -10.25 -13.39 -5.02
CA PRO A 189 -11.65 -13.80 -5.11
C PRO A 189 -11.89 -15.27 -4.70
N ASP A 190 -10.90 -16.13 -4.94
CA ASP A 190 -10.98 -17.57 -4.67
C ASP A 190 -10.78 -17.92 -3.18
N GLY A 191 -10.41 -16.94 -2.34
CA GLY A 191 -10.25 -17.14 -0.90
C GLY A 191 -9.00 -17.93 -0.48
N ASN A 192 -8.07 -18.19 -1.40
CA ASN A 192 -6.90 -19.04 -1.16
C ASN A 192 -5.79 -18.31 -0.39
N ARG A 193 -5.83 -16.97 -0.32
CA ARG A 193 -4.79 -16.14 0.31
C ARG A 193 -5.27 -15.42 1.57
N LEU A 194 -5.72 -16.19 2.57
CA LEU A 194 -6.12 -15.65 3.87
C LEU A 194 -4.94 -14.94 4.58
N GLY A 195 -5.07 -13.63 4.79
CA GLY A 195 -4.14 -12.84 5.61
C GLY A 195 -2.73 -12.67 5.02
N LYS A 196 -2.51 -13.05 3.76
CA LYS A 196 -1.21 -12.91 3.10
C LYS A 196 -1.19 -11.68 2.19
N PRO A 197 -0.19 -10.79 2.30
CA PRO A 197 -0.04 -9.70 1.35
C PRO A 197 0.16 -10.22 -0.08
N ALA A 198 -0.34 -9.48 -1.06
CA ALA A 198 -0.16 -9.79 -2.47
C ALA A 198 0.22 -8.52 -3.25
N LEU A 199 0.82 -8.71 -4.42
CA LEU A 199 1.20 -7.64 -5.32
C LEU A 199 0.20 -7.53 -6.46
N VAL A 200 -0.23 -6.31 -6.75
CA VAL A 200 -0.91 -5.96 -8.00
C VAL A 200 0.08 -5.22 -8.89
N LEU A 201 0.19 -5.66 -10.14
CA LEU A 201 1.13 -5.09 -11.09
C LEU A 201 0.45 -4.01 -11.92
N MET A 202 0.97 -2.80 -11.87
CA MET A 202 0.55 -1.76 -12.81
C MET A 202 1.14 -2.04 -14.19
N ASN A 203 0.62 -1.39 -15.22
CA ASN A 203 1.02 -1.56 -16.61
C ASN A 203 2.53 -1.41 -16.82
N SER A 204 3.18 -0.47 -16.13
CA SER A 204 4.64 -0.31 -16.19
C SER A 204 5.36 -1.58 -15.74
N ALA A 205 4.97 -2.15 -14.59
CA ALA A 205 5.52 -3.42 -14.12
C ALA A 205 5.18 -4.59 -15.02
N ARG A 206 3.94 -4.69 -15.51
CA ARG A 206 3.54 -5.76 -16.43
C ARG A 206 4.39 -5.76 -17.69
N ILE A 207 4.56 -4.61 -18.31
CA ILE A 207 5.39 -4.46 -19.51
C ILE A 207 6.86 -4.80 -19.21
N ALA A 208 7.38 -4.33 -18.06
CA ALA A 208 8.78 -4.50 -17.72
C ALA A 208 9.16 -5.92 -17.26
N LEU A 209 8.22 -6.63 -16.62
CA LEU A 209 8.48 -7.92 -15.96
C LEU A 209 7.89 -9.12 -16.72
N SER A 210 6.99 -8.89 -17.68
CA SER A 210 6.44 -9.98 -18.49
C SER A 210 7.51 -10.59 -19.40
N THR A 211 7.54 -11.92 -19.45
CA THR A 211 8.41 -12.68 -20.36
C THR A 211 7.58 -13.49 -21.35
N LYS A 212 8.20 -14.01 -22.41
CA LYS A 212 7.52 -14.90 -23.37
C LYS A 212 6.99 -16.16 -22.68
N GLU A 213 7.68 -16.64 -21.67
CA GLU A 213 7.34 -17.85 -20.92
C GLU A 213 6.33 -17.58 -19.80
N ARG A 214 6.23 -16.32 -19.33
CA ARG A 214 5.34 -15.89 -18.25
C ARG A 214 4.68 -14.55 -18.63
N PRO A 215 3.61 -14.57 -19.43
CA PRO A 215 2.86 -13.36 -19.74
C PRO A 215 2.08 -12.88 -18.50
N LEU A 216 2.19 -11.60 -18.15
CA LEU A 216 1.48 -10.96 -17.04
C LEU A 216 0.32 -10.12 -17.59
N GLN A 217 -0.90 -10.66 -17.57
CA GLN A 217 -1.96 -10.20 -18.48
C GLN A 217 -3.03 -9.29 -17.89
N ASP A 218 -3.33 -9.35 -16.59
CA ASP A 218 -4.44 -8.61 -16.00
C ASP A 218 -3.99 -7.66 -14.87
N ILE A 219 -4.63 -6.49 -14.78
CA ILE A 219 -4.43 -5.52 -13.69
C ILE A 219 -5.19 -5.92 -12.42
N SER A 220 -6.22 -6.75 -12.54
CA SER A 220 -6.96 -7.31 -11.42
C SER A 220 -6.30 -8.57 -10.83
N GLU A 221 -5.26 -9.08 -11.49
CA GLU A 221 -4.54 -10.26 -11.01
C GLU A 221 -3.61 -9.88 -9.84
N VAL A 222 -3.70 -10.69 -8.79
CA VAL A 222 -2.85 -10.59 -7.61
C VAL A 222 -1.76 -11.66 -7.69
N TYR A 223 -0.52 -11.25 -7.41
CA TYR A 223 0.66 -12.11 -7.49
C TYR A 223 1.27 -12.32 -6.11
N ASP A 224 1.78 -13.53 -5.88
CA ASP A 224 2.57 -13.79 -4.68
C ASP A 224 3.90 -13.04 -4.76
N THR A 225 4.36 -12.53 -3.63
CA THR A 225 5.61 -11.76 -3.56
C THR A 225 6.82 -12.58 -4.04
N GLU A 226 6.80 -13.88 -3.76
CA GLU A 226 7.80 -14.88 -4.12
C GLU A 226 7.89 -15.10 -5.63
N GLN A 227 6.81 -14.83 -6.37
CA GLN A 227 6.79 -14.91 -7.83
C GLN A 227 7.40 -13.67 -8.48
N ILE A 228 7.19 -12.50 -7.88
CA ILE A 228 7.59 -11.21 -8.47
C ILE A 228 9.04 -10.83 -8.11
N ILE A 229 9.52 -11.17 -6.91
CA ILE A 229 10.90 -10.86 -6.49
C ILE A 229 11.95 -11.36 -7.51
N PRO A 230 11.92 -12.62 -7.99
CA PRO A 230 12.88 -13.09 -9.00
C PRO A 230 12.84 -12.30 -10.31
N LEU A 231 11.65 -11.91 -10.77
CA LEU A 231 11.49 -11.12 -12.00
C LEU A 231 12.05 -9.70 -11.83
N LEU A 232 11.82 -9.07 -10.68
CA LEU A 232 12.43 -7.79 -10.34
C LEU A 232 13.96 -7.90 -10.33
N LYS A 233 14.52 -8.93 -9.69
CA LYS A 233 15.97 -9.17 -9.65
C LYS A 233 16.57 -9.28 -11.04
N GLU A 234 15.99 -10.13 -11.89
CA GLU A 234 16.43 -10.31 -13.27
C GLU A 234 16.42 -8.97 -14.03
N ARG A 235 15.31 -8.23 -13.93
CA ARG A 235 15.15 -6.94 -14.61
C ARG A 235 16.13 -5.88 -14.14
N VAL A 236 16.35 -5.76 -12.83
CA VAL A 236 17.31 -4.82 -12.24
C VAL A 236 18.74 -5.18 -12.65
N ASN A 237 19.12 -6.46 -12.57
CA ASN A 237 20.45 -6.93 -12.98
C ASN A 237 20.71 -6.63 -14.46
N LYS A 238 19.74 -6.92 -15.34
CA LYS A 238 19.85 -6.61 -16.77
C LYS A 238 20.07 -5.12 -17.02
N THR A 239 19.38 -4.27 -16.27
CA THR A 239 19.47 -2.81 -16.41
C THR A 239 20.84 -2.29 -15.94
N ILE A 240 21.36 -2.81 -14.82
CA ILE A 240 22.69 -2.45 -14.30
C ILE A 240 23.79 -2.93 -15.25
N SER A 241 23.74 -4.16 -15.74
CA SER A 241 24.73 -4.67 -16.69
C SER A 241 24.74 -3.88 -18.00
N GLY A 242 23.55 -3.53 -18.52
CA GLY A 242 23.44 -2.72 -19.73
C GLY A 242 24.07 -1.33 -19.61
N MET A 243 24.07 -0.73 -18.41
CA MET A 243 24.76 0.56 -18.16
C MET A 243 26.28 0.41 -18.17
N ASN A 244 26.81 -0.73 -17.72
CA ASN A 244 28.25 -1.00 -17.70
C ASN A 244 28.79 -1.29 -19.10
N ASP A 245 27.98 -1.91 -19.96
CA ASP A 245 28.35 -2.22 -21.35
C ASP A 245 28.28 -0.98 -22.27
N SER A 246 27.48 0.03 -21.91
CA SER A 246 27.50 1.35 -22.56
C SER A 246 28.67 2.20 -22.08
N ALA A 247 29.91 1.71 -22.26
CA ALA A 247 31.09 2.54 -22.09
C ALA A 247 30.97 3.83 -22.93
N PRO A 248 31.49 4.98 -22.45
CA PRO A 248 31.46 6.25 -23.18
C PRO A 248 32.41 6.17 -24.39
N SER A 249 31.95 5.45 -25.41
CA SER A 249 32.61 5.34 -26.70
C SER A 249 32.26 6.61 -27.46
N GLN A 250 33.27 7.47 -27.65
CA GLN A 250 33.30 8.58 -28.62
C GLN A 250 32.54 9.86 -28.24
N LEU A 251 33.10 10.61 -27.29
CA LEU A 251 33.02 12.08 -27.27
C LEU A 251 34.43 12.68 -27.10
N LEU A 252 35.36 12.19 -27.90
CA LEU A 252 36.64 12.86 -28.20
C LEU A 252 37.00 12.46 -29.63
N ASP A 253 36.51 13.22 -30.59
CA ASP A 253 37.19 13.61 -31.83
C ASP A 253 36.59 14.94 -32.31
#